data_AF-A0A8T5IZ04-F1
#
_entry.id   AF-A0A8T5IZ04-F1
#
_cell.length_a   1.000
_cell.length_b   1.000
_cell.length_c   1.000
_cell.angle_alpha   90.00
_cell.angle_beta   90.00
_cell.angle_gamma   90.00
#
_symmetry.space_group_name_H-M   'P 1'
#
loop_
_entity.id
_entity.type
_entity.pdbx_description
1 polymer ?
#
loop_
_entity_poly.entity_id
_entity_poly.type
_entity_poly.pdbx_seq_one_letter_code
_entity_poly.pdbx_strand_id
1 'polypeptide(L)'
;MYKRKFLLVIVVLAVLTLSNSVLAEDYCFDDVECEYLGDSYICDFNTFTCVDDGSSDTSDTSTIDSTDTSDDSSSDTTSNTSVDTITSTENTTTDTITSTDTSTTDSEIDTSEIESRLSELESRIESIESTLETLDVEQISAMIEDINASLELINTNIQLISMEQYQTEQDLEESFNEALAGLAALEQELSSAQGELEDVSGTIEQQQSQAELIRTVSFIVIIVAVFAALIYYFLSHKKIREGKTIPNNVRKYLTEQIKKGKKLEDVKGKLIQMGWPEHEVKFAYEETARQNYEYFLRSQGKKVPKSVTGNLIPPENQKIVVITVITLFILAALILFISNSTGNAVYVDYMADSDYESLVKSTLENYLQANSFYEEIDYLQLCVQVEDDKQETVSYQILKTPYGNAVLQSDTLCEASADYDFAVKFLSWESFYGLTTDLSCTNIQLYHASGKFYVLPSEYVAEGFSSSGLDYDDYCDVLNLCMTDAELSAGGLSC
;
A
#
# COMPACT_ATOMS: atom_id res chain seq x y z
N MET A 1 37.60 -36.89 -26.45
CA MET A 1 37.69 -36.59 -25.00
C MET A 1 37.57 -35.09 -24.67
N TYR A 2 38.27 -34.19 -25.37
CA TYR A 2 38.22 -32.74 -25.07
C TYR A 2 36.84 -32.07 -25.27
N LYS A 3 36.07 -32.46 -26.30
CA LYS A 3 34.70 -31.93 -26.51
C LYS A 3 33.77 -32.19 -25.31
N ARG A 4 33.92 -33.35 -24.64
CA ARG A 4 33.13 -33.71 -23.46
C ARG A 4 33.51 -32.89 -22.23
N LYS A 5 34.80 -32.58 -22.06
CA LYS A 5 35.29 -31.73 -20.95
C LYS A 5 34.91 -30.27 -21.12
N PHE A 6 34.94 -29.76 -22.36
CA PHE A 6 34.52 -28.38 -22.65
C PHE A 6 33.02 -28.17 -22.45
N LEU A 7 32.19 -29.12 -22.88
CA LEU A 7 30.74 -29.09 -22.65
C LEU A 7 30.40 -29.14 -21.14
N LEU A 8 31.17 -29.92 -20.35
CA LEU A 8 30.98 -30.01 -18.90
C LEU A 8 31.34 -28.69 -18.19
N VAL A 9 32.37 -27.97 -18.65
CA VAL A 9 32.71 -26.64 -18.11
C VAL A 9 31.60 -25.61 -18.41
N ILE A 10 31.02 -25.64 -19.62
CA ILE A 10 29.91 -24.75 -19.97
C ILE A 10 28.67 -25.04 -19.12
N VAL A 11 28.33 -26.32 -18.92
CA VAL A 11 27.19 -26.70 -18.08
C VAL A 11 27.40 -26.31 -16.62
N VAL A 12 28.61 -26.51 -16.07
CA VAL A 12 28.93 -26.09 -14.69
C VAL A 12 28.88 -24.56 -14.54
N LEU A 13 29.36 -23.79 -15.53
CA LEU A 13 29.23 -22.34 -15.51
C LEU A 13 27.78 -21.88 -15.57
N ALA A 14 26.96 -22.51 -16.43
CA ALA A 14 25.53 -22.18 -16.54
C ALA A 14 24.76 -22.49 -15.25
N VAL A 15 25.08 -23.61 -14.59
CA VAL A 15 24.48 -23.98 -13.29
C VAL A 15 24.93 -23.01 -12.19
N LEU A 16 26.21 -22.64 -12.14
CA LEU A 16 26.73 -21.66 -11.16
C LEU A 16 26.12 -20.26 -11.33
N THR A 17 25.84 -19.84 -12.57
CA THR A 17 25.16 -18.55 -12.83
C THR A 17 23.68 -18.59 -12.47
N LEU A 18 23.03 -19.75 -12.57
CA LEU A 18 21.62 -19.93 -12.17
C LEU A 18 21.45 -20.10 -10.65
N SER A 19 22.46 -20.60 -9.92
CA SER A 19 22.38 -20.79 -8.47
C SER A 19 22.71 -19.55 -7.64
N ASN A 20 23.33 -18.52 -8.22
CA ASN A 20 23.60 -17.25 -7.51
C ASN A 20 22.42 -16.27 -7.52
N SER A 21 21.35 -16.56 -8.25
CA SER A 21 20.12 -15.74 -8.29
C SER A 21 19.06 -16.12 -7.24
N VAL A 22 19.39 -17.01 -6.29
CA VAL A 22 18.43 -17.55 -5.30
C VAL A 22 18.90 -17.37 -3.83
N LEU A 23 19.96 -16.62 -3.58
CA LEU A 23 20.46 -16.36 -2.22
C LEU A 23 20.73 -14.87 -2.04
N ALA A 24 19.66 -14.12 -1.81
CA ALA A 24 19.71 -12.93 -0.96
C ALA A 24 18.98 -13.35 0.33
N GLU A 25 19.75 -13.64 1.38
CA GLU A 25 19.26 -13.87 2.73
C GLU A 25 18.76 -12.55 3.32
N ASP A 26 17.66 -12.65 4.07
CA ASP A 26 17.06 -11.61 4.92
C ASP A 26 18.10 -10.90 5.76
N TYR A 27 18.15 -9.58 5.62
CA TYR A 27 18.71 -8.68 6.61
C TYR A 27 17.57 -7.74 7.01
N CYS A 28 17.37 -7.54 8.31
CA CYS A 28 16.30 -6.74 8.90
C CYS A 28 16.07 -5.44 8.12
N PHE A 29 15.00 -5.40 7.32
CA PHE A 29 14.55 -4.20 6.64
C PHE A 29 13.23 -3.65 7.22
N ASP A 30 12.58 -4.38 8.12
CA ASP A 30 11.36 -3.94 8.77
C ASP A 30 11.57 -3.68 10.26
N ASP A 31 11.26 -2.45 10.69
CA ASP A 31 11.21 -2.04 12.09
C ASP A 31 10.29 -2.97 12.94
N VAL A 32 9.38 -3.67 12.28
CA VAL A 32 8.45 -4.67 12.85
C VAL A 32 9.17 -5.81 13.57
N GLU A 33 10.35 -6.26 13.10
CA GLU A 33 11.09 -7.33 13.78
C GLU A 33 11.67 -6.89 15.13
N CYS A 34 12.04 -5.60 15.25
CA CYS A 34 12.49 -5.04 16.52
C CYS A 34 11.31 -4.68 17.44
N GLU A 35 10.13 -4.39 16.89
CA GLU A 35 8.92 -4.08 17.65
C GLU A 35 8.45 -5.27 18.52
N TYR A 36 8.66 -6.52 18.08
CA TYR A 36 8.40 -7.71 18.90
C TYR A 36 9.29 -7.82 20.15
N LEU A 37 10.42 -7.11 20.20
CA LEU A 37 11.31 -7.05 21.35
C LEU A 37 10.92 -5.94 22.34
N GLY A 38 9.94 -5.10 21.97
CA GLY A 38 9.37 -4.00 22.76
C GLY A 38 9.71 -2.63 22.19
N ASP A 39 8.86 -1.64 22.49
CA ASP A 39 8.90 -0.27 21.96
C ASP A 39 10.23 0.49 22.18
N SER A 40 11.16 -0.05 22.98
CA SER A 40 12.49 0.52 23.22
C SER A 40 13.57 0.00 22.28
N TYR A 41 13.30 -0.99 21.42
CA TYR A 41 14.30 -1.53 20.50
C TYR A 41 14.21 -0.88 19.13
N ILE A 42 15.32 -0.30 18.68
CA ILE A 42 15.46 0.30 17.34
C ILE A 42 16.50 -0.46 16.51
N CYS A 43 16.36 -0.44 15.19
CA CYS A 43 17.37 -1.02 14.30
C CYS A 43 18.62 -0.13 14.24
N ASP A 44 19.78 -0.62 14.70
CA ASP A 44 21.05 0.07 14.52
C ASP A 44 21.59 -0.19 13.11
N PHE A 45 21.44 0.80 12.22
CA PHE A 45 21.91 0.74 10.83
C PHE A 45 23.41 0.51 10.65
N ASN A 46 24.24 0.67 11.70
CA ASN A 46 25.67 0.37 11.62
C ASN A 46 25.97 -1.10 11.88
N THR A 47 25.15 -1.77 12.69
CA THR A 47 25.37 -3.16 13.11
C THR A 47 24.35 -4.14 12.53
N PHE A 48 23.25 -3.63 11.96
CA PHE A 48 22.10 -4.39 11.45
C PHE A 48 21.54 -5.34 12.50
N THR A 49 21.44 -4.86 13.74
CA THR A 49 20.85 -5.60 14.88
C THR A 49 19.92 -4.68 15.66
N CYS A 50 18.86 -5.23 16.27
CA CYS A 50 18.01 -4.48 17.18
C CYS A 50 18.79 -4.14 18.45
N VAL A 51 18.85 -2.85 18.80
CA VAL A 51 19.54 -2.34 19.98
C VAL A 51 18.53 -1.57 20.83
N ASP A 52 18.59 -1.76 22.14
CA ASP A 52 17.76 -1.05 23.11
C ASP A 52 18.17 0.44 23.15
N ASP A 53 17.29 1.31 22.66
CA ASP A 53 17.38 2.76 22.79
C ASP A 53 17.07 3.10 24.24
N GLY A 54 18.10 3.05 25.10
CA GLY A 54 18.03 3.28 26.55
C GLY A 54 17.60 4.69 26.97
N SER A 55 16.67 5.31 26.23
CA SER A 55 16.09 6.64 26.45
C SER A 55 14.84 6.63 27.35
N SER A 56 14.51 5.52 28.02
CA SER A 56 13.43 5.49 29.01
C SER A 56 13.88 5.99 30.39
N ASP A 57 14.40 7.21 30.48
CA ASP A 57 14.65 7.88 31.76
C ASP A 57 13.55 8.92 32.03
N THR A 58 12.57 8.46 32.82
CA THR A 58 11.73 9.18 33.79
C THR A 58 11.95 10.69 33.91
N SER A 59 10.98 11.47 33.43
CA SER A 59 10.78 12.87 33.83
C SER A 59 9.67 12.95 34.89
N ASP A 60 10.06 12.72 36.14
CA ASP A 60 9.23 12.92 37.32
C ASP A 60 10.00 13.78 38.33
N THR A 61 10.14 15.10 38.06
CA THR A 61 10.44 16.10 39.11
C THR A 61 10.27 17.53 38.58
N SER A 62 9.22 18.22 39.02
CA SER A 62 9.27 19.67 39.21
C SER A 62 8.65 20.03 40.56
N THR A 63 9.47 19.91 41.58
CA THR A 63 9.31 20.55 42.88
C THR A 63 9.40 22.07 42.67
N ILE A 64 8.29 22.79 42.87
CA ILE A 64 8.35 24.23 43.16
C ILE A 64 7.80 24.45 44.56
N ASP A 65 8.76 24.74 45.42
CA ASP A 65 8.67 25.30 46.76
C ASP A 65 8.05 26.70 46.68
N SER A 66 7.01 26.96 47.46
CA SER A 66 6.54 28.31 47.80
C SER A 66 5.80 28.23 49.13
N THR A 67 6.53 28.64 50.17
CA THR A 67 6.09 28.88 51.53
C THR A 67 5.26 30.15 51.66
N ASP A 68 4.40 30.14 52.67
CA ASP A 68 3.67 31.26 53.30
C ASP A 68 2.64 32.03 52.45
N THR A 69 1.35 31.91 52.80
CA THR A 69 0.63 32.93 53.60
C THR A 69 -0.73 32.39 54.05
N SER A 70 -1.10 32.81 55.26
CA SER A 70 -2.24 32.46 56.12
C SER A 70 -3.65 32.75 55.58
N ASP A 71 -4.63 32.26 56.35
CA ASP A 71 -6.05 32.67 56.42
C ASP A 71 -6.96 32.12 55.30
N ASP A 72 -8.23 31.78 55.49
CA ASP A 72 -9.15 31.54 56.61
C ASP A 72 -10.47 31.09 55.91
N SER A 73 -11.43 30.55 56.67
CA SER A 73 -12.85 30.40 56.30
C SER A 73 -13.28 29.34 55.28
N SER A 74 -13.78 28.23 55.85
CA SER A 74 -15.17 27.73 55.68
C SER A 74 -15.92 28.05 54.37
N SER A 75 -16.33 27.01 53.65
CA SER A 75 -17.77 26.67 53.50
C SER A 75 -17.93 25.39 52.69
N ASP A 76 -18.56 24.40 53.33
CA ASP A 76 -19.13 23.23 52.69
C ASP A 76 -20.26 23.67 51.74
N THR A 77 -20.21 23.23 50.48
CA THR A 77 -21.41 23.07 49.65
C THR A 77 -21.16 21.95 48.65
N THR A 78 -21.53 20.72 49.04
CA THR A 78 -21.71 19.58 48.13
C THR A 78 -23.15 19.59 47.62
N SER A 79 -23.33 20.00 46.37
CA SER A 79 -24.58 19.83 45.63
C SER A 79 -24.66 18.42 45.06
N ASN A 80 -25.33 17.52 45.79
CA ASN A 80 -25.85 16.27 45.24
C ASN A 80 -27.28 16.50 44.75
N THR A 81 -27.44 16.59 43.42
CA THR A 81 -28.73 16.64 42.75
C THR A 81 -29.26 15.21 42.59
N SER A 82 -30.10 14.77 43.52
CA SER A 82 -30.91 13.55 43.36
C SER A 82 -32.27 13.91 42.76
N VAL A 83 -32.57 13.30 41.61
CA VAL A 83 -33.83 13.38 40.87
C VAL A 83 -34.92 12.63 41.64
N ASP A 84 -35.89 13.36 42.20
CA ASP A 84 -37.07 12.77 42.84
C ASP A 84 -38.12 12.39 41.79
N THR A 85 -38.48 11.11 41.81
CA THR A 85 -39.52 10.48 40.99
C THR A 85 -40.88 10.73 41.62
N ILE A 86 -41.72 11.55 40.98
CA ILE A 86 -43.12 11.78 41.38
C ILE A 86 -43.93 10.53 41.04
N THR A 87 -44.35 9.79 42.08
CA THR A 87 -45.33 8.71 41.95
C THR A 87 -46.65 9.18 42.52
N SER A 88 -47.59 9.53 41.64
CA SER A 88 -48.96 9.90 42.01
C SER A 88 -49.71 8.68 42.57
N THR A 89 -50.08 8.75 43.85
CA THR A 89 -50.97 7.80 44.51
C THR A 89 -52.35 8.44 44.63
N GLU A 90 -53.30 7.98 43.82
CA GLU A 90 -54.73 8.33 43.93
C GLU A 90 -55.31 7.72 45.20
N ASN A 91 -55.62 8.57 46.19
CA ASN A 91 -56.41 8.19 47.36
C ASN A 91 -57.89 8.45 47.09
N THR A 92 -58.63 7.39 46.77
CA THR A 92 -60.09 7.40 46.66
C THR A 92 -60.69 7.09 48.03
N THR A 93 -61.07 8.12 48.80
CA THR A 93 -61.84 7.95 50.04
C THR A 93 -63.33 7.83 49.73
N THR A 94 -63.89 6.68 50.09
CA THR A 94 -65.31 6.35 49.96
C THR A 94 -66.05 6.79 51.23
N ASP A 95 -66.93 7.78 51.11
CA ASP A 95 -67.80 8.22 52.20
C ASP A 95 -68.86 7.16 52.53
N THR A 96 -68.85 6.69 53.77
CA THR A 96 -69.90 5.83 54.33
C THR A 96 -70.88 6.69 55.11
N ILE A 97 -72.05 6.96 54.52
CA ILE A 97 -73.18 7.60 55.17
C ILE A 97 -73.79 6.60 56.17
N THR A 98 -73.62 6.87 57.46
CA THR A 98 -74.34 6.17 58.54
C THR A 98 -75.38 7.11 59.13
N SER A 99 -76.65 6.87 58.78
CA SER A 99 -77.81 7.45 59.44
C SER A 99 -78.09 6.70 60.74
N THR A 100 -78.07 7.41 61.88
CA THR A 100 -78.64 6.88 63.14
C THR A 100 -79.37 7.99 63.89
N ASP A 101 -80.54 7.59 64.37
CA ASP A 101 -81.66 8.37 64.87
C ASP A 101 -81.40 9.35 66.03
N THR A 102 -82.03 10.50 65.84
CA THR A 102 -82.80 11.33 66.77
C THR A 102 -82.93 10.82 68.20
N SER A 103 -82.20 11.48 69.12
CA SER A 103 -82.56 11.56 70.54
C SER A 103 -82.71 13.03 70.92
N THR A 104 -83.94 13.39 71.29
CA THR A 104 -84.38 14.68 71.78
C THR A 104 -83.73 15.01 73.13
N THR A 105 -82.95 16.10 73.15
CA THR A 105 -82.58 16.80 74.39
C THR A 105 -82.59 18.29 74.09
N ASP A 106 -83.53 19.02 74.71
CA ASP A 106 -83.54 20.48 74.79
C ASP A 106 -82.21 20.93 75.38
N SER A 107 -81.31 21.40 74.52
CA SER A 107 -80.10 22.11 74.91
C SER A 107 -80.28 23.54 74.46
N GLU A 108 -80.26 24.44 75.44
CA GLU A 108 -80.15 25.87 75.26
C GLU A 108 -78.99 26.12 74.29
N ILE A 109 -79.32 26.60 73.08
CA ILE A 109 -78.36 26.81 72.01
C ILE A 109 -77.40 27.90 72.48
N ASP A 110 -76.17 27.52 72.78
CA ASP A 110 -75.08 28.44 73.08
C ASP A 110 -74.70 29.17 71.79
N THR A 111 -75.29 30.35 71.58
CA THR A 111 -75.08 31.19 70.40
C THR A 111 -73.70 31.83 70.35
N SER A 112 -72.89 31.71 71.42
CA SER A 112 -71.57 32.35 71.51
C SER A 112 -70.54 31.75 70.53
N GLU A 113 -70.61 30.44 70.23
CA GLU A 113 -69.72 29.82 69.25
C GLU A 113 -70.04 30.28 67.82
N ILE A 114 -71.32 30.48 67.51
CA ILE A 114 -71.77 30.95 66.20
C ILE A 114 -71.37 32.41 66.00
N GLU A 115 -71.55 33.27 67.01
CA GLU A 115 -71.15 34.67 66.96
C GLU A 115 -69.62 34.83 66.79
N SER A 116 -68.83 34.00 67.48
CA SER A 116 -67.36 33.97 67.32
C SER A 116 -66.95 33.60 65.90
N ARG A 117 -67.55 32.55 65.32
CA ARG A 117 -67.27 32.13 63.94
C ARG A 117 -67.70 33.18 62.92
N LEU A 118 -68.79 33.89 63.18
CA LEU A 118 -69.28 34.94 62.28
C LEU A 118 -68.32 36.13 62.27
N SER A 119 -67.81 36.53 63.44
CA SER A 119 -66.81 37.59 63.56
C SER A 119 -65.47 37.21 62.92
N GLU A 120 -65.03 35.96 63.03
CA GLU A 120 -63.84 35.46 62.32
C GLU A 120 -64.04 35.47 60.80
N LEU A 121 -65.23 35.10 60.33
CA LEU A 121 -65.53 35.10 58.90
C LEU A 121 -65.55 36.53 58.33
N GLU A 122 -66.16 37.48 59.05
CA GLU A 122 -66.17 38.90 58.68
C GLU A 122 -64.75 39.46 58.62
N SER A 123 -63.90 39.14 59.61
CA SER A 123 -62.50 39.56 59.60
C SER A 123 -61.72 38.97 58.42
N ARG A 124 -61.97 37.70 58.05
CA ARG A 124 -61.34 37.09 56.88
C ARG A 124 -61.82 37.72 55.58
N ILE A 125 -63.09 38.10 55.49
CA ILE A 125 -63.63 38.80 54.31
C ILE A 125 -62.99 40.18 54.19
N GLU A 126 -62.91 40.96 55.27
CA GLU A 126 -62.19 42.25 55.24
C GLU A 126 -60.71 42.10 54.87
N SER A 127 -60.04 41.07 55.39
CA SER A 127 -58.67 40.78 55.00
C SER A 127 -58.54 40.43 53.52
N ILE A 128 -59.46 39.61 52.97
CA ILE A 128 -59.45 39.25 51.55
C ILE A 128 -59.74 40.47 50.69
N GLU A 129 -60.74 41.29 51.04
CA GLU A 129 -61.07 42.53 50.32
C GLU A 129 -59.89 43.51 50.33
N SER A 130 -59.22 43.68 51.48
CA SER A 130 -58.00 44.48 51.58
C SER A 130 -56.84 43.90 50.74
N THR A 131 -56.72 42.58 50.66
CA THR A 131 -55.69 41.95 49.81
C THR A 131 -56.03 42.10 48.32
N LEU A 132 -57.33 42.15 47.97
CA LEU A 132 -57.80 42.30 46.59
C LEU A 132 -57.73 43.76 46.11
N GLU A 133 -57.88 44.71 47.03
CA GLU A 133 -57.68 46.15 46.79
C GLU A 133 -56.19 46.50 46.68
N THR A 134 -55.32 45.77 47.38
CA THR A 134 -53.85 45.92 47.28
C THR A 134 -53.21 45.08 46.17
N LEU A 135 -53.95 44.13 45.57
CA LEU A 135 -53.63 43.58 44.25
C LEU A 135 -53.95 44.64 43.19
N ASP A 136 -53.20 45.72 43.26
CA ASP A 136 -53.48 46.96 42.58
C ASP A 136 -53.34 46.77 41.06
N VAL A 137 -54.25 47.37 40.32
CA VAL A 137 -54.26 47.39 38.85
C VAL A 137 -52.92 47.93 38.32
N GLU A 138 -52.23 48.75 39.12
CA GLU A 138 -50.88 49.25 38.82
C GLU A 138 -49.82 48.14 38.70
N GLN A 139 -49.84 47.13 39.59
CA GLN A 139 -48.84 46.05 39.53
C GLN A 139 -49.05 45.17 38.30
N ILE A 140 -50.31 44.88 37.97
CA ILE A 140 -50.67 44.15 36.75
C ILE A 140 -50.34 44.98 35.51
N SER A 141 -50.59 46.29 35.52
CA SER A 141 -50.25 47.19 34.42
C SER A 141 -48.74 47.26 34.17
N ALA A 142 -47.93 47.33 35.23
CA ALA A 142 -46.47 47.34 35.13
C ALA A 142 -45.94 46.01 34.57
N MET A 143 -46.51 44.87 34.98
CA MET A 143 -46.16 43.57 34.40
C MET A 143 -46.52 43.47 32.90
N ILE A 144 -47.66 44.03 32.49
CA ILE A 144 -48.06 44.04 31.07
C ILE A 144 -47.12 44.90 30.24
N GLU A 145 -46.69 46.04 30.78
CA GLU A 145 -45.73 46.94 30.11
C GLU A 145 -44.36 46.26 29.93
N ASP A 146 -43.86 45.57 30.96
CA ASP A 146 -42.61 44.81 30.92
C ASP A 146 -42.67 43.62 29.94
N ILE A 147 -43.80 42.92 29.89
CA ILE A 147 -44.04 41.84 28.91
C ILE A 147 -44.03 42.41 27.48
N ASN A 148 -44.71 43.54 27.24
CA ASN A 148 -44.72 44.17 25.91
C ASN A 148 -43.33 44.62 25.48
N ALA A 149 -42.55 45.21 26.39
CA ALA A 149 -41.16 45.60 26.11
C ALA A 149 -40.29 44.38 25.78
N SER A 150 -40.47 43.27 26.52
CA SER A 150 -39.79 42.00 26.23
C SER A 150 -40.18 41.42 24.87
N LEU A 151 -41.44 41.55 24.48
CA LEU A 151 -41.96 41.05 23.20
C LEU A 151 -41.41 41.86 22.02
N GLU A 152 -41.31 43.19 22.15
CA GLU A 152 -40.66 44.05 21.16
C GLU A 152 -39.16 43.72 21.00
N LEU A 153 -38.46 43.44 22.10
CA LEU A 153 -37.06 43.01 22.07
C LEU A 153 -36.89 41.67 21.35
N ILE A 154 -37.74 40.68 21.67
CA ILE A 154 -37.72 39.38 21.00
C ILE A 154 -37.99 39.54 19.50
N ASN A 155 -38.98 40.35 19.11
CA ASN A 155 -39.29 40.59 17.70
C ASN A 155 -38.11 41.25 16.96
N THR A 156 -37.41 42.17 17.62
CA THR A 156 -36.20 42.80 17.06
C THR A 156 -35.06 41.79 16.89
N ASN A 157 -34.84 40.92 17.88
CA ASN A 157 -33.83 39.88 17.81
C ASN A 157 -34.13 38.85 16.71
N ILE A 158 -35.40 38.47 16.52
CA ILE A 158 -35.81 37.57 15.42
C ILE A 158 -35.50 38.21 14.06
N GLN A 159 -35.75 39.50 13.89
CA GLN A 159 -35.41 40.20 12.64
C GLN A 159 -33.90 40.22 12.39
N LEU A 160 -33.08 40.47 13.42
CA LEU A 160 -31.63 40.44 13.31
C LEU A 160 -31.11 39.04 12.93
N ILE A 161 -31.60 37.99 13.59
CA ILE A 161 -31.22 36.61 13.29
C ILE A 161 -31.61 36.24 11.84
N SER A 162 -32.79 36.65 11.37
CA SER A 162 -33.20 36.38 9.99
C SER A 162 -32.28 37.06 8.96
N MET A 163 -31.73 38.23 9.31
CA MET A 163 -30.82 38.98 8.45
C MET A 163 -29.42 38.35 8.45
N GLU A 164 -28.93 37.91 9.62
CA GLU A 164 -27.66 37.17 9.73
C GLU A 164 -27.71 35.83 9.00
N GLN A 165 -28.84 35.12 9.07
CA GLN A 165 -29.03 33.87 8.36
C GLN A 165 -28.94 34.08 6.84
N TYR A 166 -29.59 35.12 6.31
CA TYR A 166 -29.54 35.43 4.87
C TYR A 166 -28.13 35.82 4.40
N GLN A 167 -27.39 36.58 5.21
CA GLN A 167 -25.99 36.92 4.88
C GLN A 167 -25.08 35.69 4.93
N THR A 168 -25.28 34.81 5.91
CA THR A 168 -24.49 33.59 6.02
C THR A 168 -24.76 32.65 4.84
N GLU A 169 -26.02 32.50 4.40
CA GLU A 169 -26.36 31.73 3.19
C GLU A 169 -25.65 32.30 1.95
N GLN A 170 -25.66 33.63 1.80
CA GLN A 170 -25.04 34.29 0.66
C GLN A 170 -23.51 34.14 0.65
N ASP A 171 -22.84 34.32 1.79
CA ASP A 171 -21.40 34.15 1.93
C ASP A 171 -20.97 32.68 1.70
N LEU A 172 -21.82 31.73 2.10
CA LEU A 172 -21.59 30.31 1.91
C LEU A 172 -21.78 29.90 0.45
N GLU A 173 -22.76 30.47 -0.27
CA GLU A 173 -22.93 30.27 -1.71
C GLU A 173 -21.77 30.88 -2.51
N GLU A 174 -21.25 32.04 -2.11
CA GLU A 174 -20.06 32.64 -2.75
C GLU A 174 -18.80 31.79 -2.52
N SER A 175 -18.58 31.33 -1.29
CA SER A 175 -17.45 30.45 -0.94
C SER A 175 -17.55 29.09 -1.64
N PHE A 176 -18.76 28.55 -1.80
CA PHE A 176 -19.00 27.29 -2.49
C PHE A 176 -18.72 27.40 -3.99
N ASN A 177 -19.13 28.50 -4.63
CA ASN A 177 -18.82 28.76 -6.03
C ASN A 177 -17.31 28.95 -6.27
N GLU A 178 -16.59 29.59 -5.34
CA GLU A 178 -15.13 29.73 -5.42
C GLU A 178 -14.42 28.37 -5.23
N ALA A 179 -14.90 27.54 -4.30
CA ALA A 179 -14.39 26.19 -4.09
C ALA A 179 -14.64 25.28 -5.31
N LEU A 180 -15.83 25.32 -5.91
CA LEU A 180 -16.15 24.60 -7.14
C LEU A 180 -15.26 25.02 -8.32
N ALA A 181 -15.01 26.33 -8.46
CA ALA A 181 -14.10 26.84 -9.49
C ALA A 181 -12.64 26.37 -9.25
N GLY A 182 -12.20 26.32 -7.99
CA GLY A 182 -10.92 25.74 -7.60
C GLY A 182 -10.82 24.25 -7.89
N LEU A 183 -11.88 23.48 -7.62
CA LEU A 183 -11.94 22.05 -7.88
C LEU A 183 -11.90 21.74 -9.39
N ALA A 184 -12.64 22.49 -10.20
CA ALA A 184 -12.63 22.33 -11.66
C ALA A 184 -11.24 22.63 -12.27
N ALA A 185 -10.52 23.62 -11.72
CA ALA A 185 -9.14 23.88 -12.11
C ALA A 185 -8.20 22.71 -11.72
N LEU A 186 -8.41 22.12 -10.54
CA LEU A 186 -7.65 20.97 -10.07
C LEU A 186 -7.92 19.72 -10.90
N GLU A 187 -9.18 19.46 -11.26
CA GLU A 187 -9.57 18.35 -12.14
C GLU A 187 -8.94 18.48 -13.54
N GLN A 188 -8.88 19.71 -14.06
CA GLN A 188 -8.20 19.99 -15.32
C GLN A 188 -6.68 19.75 -15.23
N GLU A 189 -6.05 20.15 -14.12
CA GLU A 189 -4.62 19.85 -13.88
C GLU A 189 -4.38 18.35 -13.68
N LEU A 190 -5.26 17.65 -12.97
CA LEU A 190 -5.18 16.21 -12.75
C LEU A 190 -5.34 15.43 -14.06
N SER A 191 -6.31 15.80 -14.91
CA SER A 191 -6.50 15.20 -16.24
C SER A 191 -5.29 15.42 -17.15
N SER A 192 -4.68 16.62 -17.08
CA SER A 192 -3.43 16.90 -17.80
C SER A 192 -2.27 16.06 -17.27
N ALA A 193 -2.12 15.93 -15.96
CA ALA A 193 -1.07 15.14 -15.33
C ALA A 193 -1.26 13.63 -15.61
N GLN A 194 -2.49 13.14 -15.60
CA GLN A 194 -2.82 11.75 -15.93
C GLN A 194 -2.52 11.43 -17.40
N GLY A 195 -2.85 12.35 -18.32
CA GLY A 195 -2.47 12.23 -19.73
C GLY A 195 -0.95 12.23 -19.94
N GLU A 196 -0.21 13.07 -19.22
CA GLU A 196 1.26 13.04 -19.23
C GLU A 196 1.82 11.74 -18.64
N LEU A 197 1.20 11.20 -17.58
CA LEU A 197 1.61 9.95 -16.95
C LEU A 197 1.37 8.74 -17.86
N GLU A 198 0.25 8.72 -18.59
CA GLU A 198 -0.08 7.65 -19.55
C GLU A 198 0.87 7.68 -20.76
N ASP A 199 1.20 8.87 -21.26
CA ASP A 199 2.18 9.05 -22.35
C ASP A 199 3.60 8.66 -21.90
N VAL A 200 3.97 8.98 -20.65
CA VAL A 200 5.24 8.55 -20.03
C VAL A 200 5.25 7.04 -19.81
N SER A 201 4.17 6.44 -19.32
CA SER A 201 4.03 4.99 -19.11
C SER A 201 4.17 4.22 -20.42
N GLY A 202 3.43 4.62 -21.45
CA GLY A 202 3.53 4.03 -22.80
C GLY A 202 4.94 4.17 -23.39
N THR A 203 5.60 5.30 -23.14
CA THR A 203 6.99 5.52 -23.57
C THR A 203 7.98 4.64 -22.80
N ILE A 204 7.75 4.43 -21.49
CA ILE A 204 8.60 3.58 -20.64
C ILE A 204 8.46 2.11 -21.03
N GLU A 205 7.24 1.59 -21.23
CA GLU A 205 7.04 0.19 -21.66
C GLU A 205 7.65 -0.08 -23.04
N GLN A 206 7.50 0.88 -23.97
CA GLN A 206 8.10 0.78 -25.29
C GLN A 206 9.64 0.88 -25.23
N GLN A 207 10.20 1.69 -24.33
CA GLN A 207 11.65 1.78 -24.13
C GLN A 207 12.20 0.55 -23.39
N GLN A 208 11.47 -0.03 -22.44
CA GLN A 208 11.90 -1.19 -21.67
C GLN A 208 11.99 -2.44 -22.56
N SER A 209 10.96 -2.69 -23.38
CA SER A 209 10.98 -3.82 -24.34
C SER A 209 12.06 -3.66 -25.42
N GLN A 210 12.35 -2.45 -25.88
CA GLN A 210 13.46 -2.19 -26.81
C GLN A 210 14.83 -2.28 -26.14
N ALA A 211 14.96 -1.82 -24.89
CA ALA A 211 16.21 -1.87 -24.14
C ALA A 211 16.64 -3.30 -23.84
N GLU A 212 15.71 -4.19 -23.48
CA GLU A 212 15.99 -5.61 -23.30
C GLU A 212 16.49 -6.27 -24.59
N LEU A 213 15.82 -6.01 -25.72
CA LEU A 213 16.18 -6.60 -27.00
C LEU A 213 17.56 -6.12 -27.49
N ILE A 214 17.85 -4.82 -27.36
CA ILE A 214 19.17 -4.24 -27.69
C ILE A 214 20.27 -4.80 -26.77
N ARG A 215 19.97 -4.99 -25.49
CA ARG A 215 20.91 -5.58 -24.52
C ARG A 215 21.23 -7.03 -24.85
N THR A 216 20.23 -7.86 -25.16
CA THR A 216 20.45 -9.27 -25.51
C THR A 216 21.21 -9.41 -26.84
N VAL A 217 20.85 -8.61 -27.86
CA VAL A 217 21.52 -8.65 -29.17
C VAL A 217 22.97 -8.19 -29.07
N SER A 218 23.26 -7.11 -28.33
CA SER A 218 24.63 -6.62 -28.16
C SER A 218 25.53 -7.65 -27.46
N PHE A 219 25.01 -8.36 -26.45
CA PHE A 219 25.75 -9.40 -25.74
C PHE A 219 26.11 -10.58 -26.65
N ILE A 220 25.16 -11.02 -27.49
CA ILE A 220 25.38 -12.10 -28.47
C ILE A 220 26.45 -11.69 -29.49
N VAL A 221 26.42 -10.45 -29.98
CA VAL A 221 27.43 -9.96 -30.95
C VAL A 221 28.83 -9.95 -30.35
N ILE A 222 28.99 -9.52 -29.09
CA ILE A 222 30.28 -9.53 -28.39
C ILE A 222 30.81 -10.96 -28.25
N ILE A 223 29.96 -11.91 -27.82
CA ILE A 223 30.34 -13.32 -27.70
C ILE A 223 30.81 -13.87 -29.05
N VAL A 224 30.05 -13.64 -30.12
CA VAL A 224 30.40 -14.12 -31.47
C VAL A 224 31.73 -13.52 -31.94
N ALA A 225 31.97 -12.23 -31.70
CA ALA A 225 33.22 -11.57 -32.07
C ALA A 225 34.43 -12.16 -31.33
N VAL A 226 34.30 -12.43 -30.02
CA VAL A 226 35.36 -13.07 -29.22
C VAL A 226 35.65 -14.49 -29.72
N PHE A 227 34.61 -15.29 -29.98
CA PHE A 227 34.80 -16.65 -30.51
C PHE A 227 35.43 -16.64 -31.91
N ALA A 228 35.03 -15.71 -32.78
CA ALA A 228 35.63 -15.55 -34.10
C ALA A 228 37.13 -15.17 -34.01
N ALA A 229 37.49 -14.25 -33.10
CA ALA A 229 38.88 -13.87 -32.86
C ALA A 229 39.73 -15.05 -32.34
N LEU A 230 39.18 -15.85 -31.40
CA LEU A 230 39.85 -17.05 -30.89
C LEU A 230 40.04 -18.10 -31.98
N ILE A 231 39.01 -18.38 -32.79
CA ILE A 231 39.09 -19.35 -33.89
C ILE A 231 40.14 -18.89 -34.92
N TYR A 232 40.14 -17.60 -35.29
CA TYR A 232 41.12 -17.03 -36.20
C TYR A 232 42.55 -17.17 -35.66
N TYR A 233 42.76 -16.90 -34.37
CA TYR A 233 44.06 -17.07 -33.71
C TYR A 233 44.54 -18.53 -33.75
N PHE A 234 43.67 -19.50 -33.46
CA PHE A 234 44.04 -20.92 -33.50
C PHE A 234 44.33 -21.42 -34.92
N LEU A 235 43.54 -21.00 -35.91
CA LEU A 235 43.73 -21.39 -37.30
C LEU A 235 45.01 -20.78 -37.90
N SER A 236 45.28 -19.50 -37.62
CA SER A 236 46.49 -18.82 -38.11
C SER A 236 47.77 -19.42 -37.51
N HIS A 237 47.79 -19.74 -36.21
CA HIS A 237 48.95 -20.38 -35.60
C HIS A 237 49.19 -21.83 -36.04
N LYS A 238 48.12 -22.58 -36.35
CA LYS A 238 48.25 -23.96 -36.87
C LYS A 238 48.90 -23.96 -38.26
N LYS A 239 48.51 -23.03 -39.13
CA LYS A 239 49.02 -22.94 -40.51
C LYS A 239 50.52 -22.60 -40.57
N ILE A 240 51.03 -21.85 -39.61
CA ILE A 240 52.46 -21.48 -39.53
C ILE A 240 53.34 -22.68 -39.11
N ARG A 241 52.81 -23.63 -38.33
CA ARG A 241 53.57 -24.79 -37.82
C ARG A 241 53.67 -25.95 -38.81
N GLU A 242 52.67 -26.16 -39.67
CA GLU A 242 52.64 -27.32 -40.58
C GLU A 242 53.50 -27.14 -41.85
N GLY A 243 53.99 -25.93 -42.15
CA GLY A 243 54.76 -25.64 -43.37
C GLY A 243 56.27 -25.46 -43.22
N LYS A 244 56.82 -25.32 -42.00
CA LYS A 244 58.25 -25.04 -41.80
C LYS A 244 59.06 -26.33 -41.67
N THR A 245 59.47 -26.91 -42.79
CA THR A 245 60.41 -28.03 -42.81
C THR A 245 61.84 -27.54 -42.56
N ILE A 246 62.48 -28.00 -41.47
CA ILE A 246 63.90 -27.70 -41.21
C ILE A 246 64.75 -28.34 -42.33
N PRO A 247 65.51 -27.54 -43.11
CA PRO A 247 66.40 -28.02 -44.16
C PRO A 247 67.39 -29.07 -43.64
N ASN A 248 67.67 -30.09 -44.45
CA ASN A 248 68.46 -31.25 -44.03
C ASN A 248 69.89 -30.90 -43.58
N ASN A 249 70.50 -29.87 -44.18
CA ASN A 249 71.83 -29.37 -43.80
C ASN A 249 71.84 -28.81 -42.37
N VAL A 250 70.83 -28.02 -42.01
CA VAL A 250 70.70 -27.42 -40.68
C VAL A 250 70.37 -28.48 -39.65
N ARG A 251 69.49 -29.43 -39.99
CA ARG A 251 69.19 -30.58 -39.13
C ARG A 251 70.44 -31.41 -38.84
N LYS A 252 71.24 -31.73 -39.86
CA LYS A 252 72.49 -32.49 -39.69
C LYS A 252 73.47 -31.75 -38.79
N TYR A 253 73.69 -30.46 -39.03
CA TYR A 253 74.53 -29.62 -38.19
C TYR A 253 74.05 -29.59 -36.73
N LEU A 254 72.75 -29.34 -36.51
CA LEU A 254 72.14 -29.34 -35.18
C LEU A 254 72.31 -30.71 -34.48
N THR A 255 72.04 -31.82 -35.17
CA THR A 255 72.25 -33.17 -34.65
C THR A 255 73.70 -33.41 -34.24
N GLU A 256 74.68 -32.96 -35.03
CA GLU A 256 76.09 -33.07 -34.67
C GLU A 256 76.45 -32.25 -33.43
N GLN A 257 75.94 -31.02 -33.30
CA GLN A 257 76.19 -30.18 -32.13
C GLN A 257 75.51 -30.74 -30.87
N ILE A 258 74.26 -31.22 -30.99
CA ILE A 258 73.52 -31.86 -29.89
C ILE A 258 74.23 -33.13 -29.42
N LYS A 259 74.74 -33.97 -30.35
CA LYS A 259 75.54 -35.15 -30.00
C LYS A 259 76.85 -34.80 -29.27
N LYS A 260 77.42 -33.63 -29.54
CA LYS A 260 78.59 -33.08 -28.83
C LYS A 260 78.23 -32.44 -27.48
N GLY A 261 76.96 -32.43 -27.09
CA GLY A 261 76.49 -31.85 -25.83
C GLY A 261 76.50 -30.32 -25.80
N LYS A 262 76.58 -29.65 -26.96
CA LYS A 262 76.52 -28.18 -27.05
C LYS A 262 75.12 -27.68 -26.72
N LYS A 263 75.01 -26.63 -25.91
CA LYS A 263 73.72 -26.03 -25.52
C LYS A 263 73.23 -25.08 -26.63
N LEU A 264 71.94 -24.71 -26.57
CA LEU A 264 71.33 -23.78 -27.53
C LEU A 264 72.14 -22.48 -27.69
N GLU A 265 72.60 -21.90 -26.58
CA GLU A 265 73.43 -20.67 -26.56
C GLU A 265 74.67 -20.77 -27.46
N ASP A 266 75.35 -21.92 -27.44
CA ASP A 266 76.58 -22.17 -28.21
C ASP A 266 76.32 -22.29 -29.71
N VAL A 267 75.13 -22.77 -30.08
CA VAL A 267 74.74 -23.07 -31.46
C VAL A 267 74.00 -21.88 -32.09
N LYS A 268 73.35 -21.07 -31.27
CA LYS A 268 72.53 -19.93 -31.65
C LYS A 268 73.29 -18.91 -32.47
N GLY A 269 74.46 -18.47 -31.98
CA GLY A 269 75.29 -17.47 -32.67
C GLY A 269 75.69 -17.90 -34.08
N LYS A 270 76.01 -19.18 -34.28
CA LYS A 270 76.40 -19.71 -35.59
C LYS A 270 75.23 -19.84 -36.56
N LEU A 271 74.05 -20.23 -36.07
CA LEU A 271 72.86 -20.30 -36.92
C LEU A 271 72.36 -18.91 -37.32
N ILE A 272 72.43 -17.93 -36.41
CA ILE A 272 72.13 -16.52 -36.74
C ILE A 272 73.13 -15.99 -37.79
N GLN A 273 74.43 -16.30 -37.65
CA GLN A 273 75.43 -15.96 -38.68
C GLN A 273 75.17 -16.62 -40.03
N MET A 274 74.51 -17.78 -40.06
CA MET A 274 74.06 -18.45 -41.29
C MET A 274 72.73 -17.90 -41.84
N GLY A 275 72.24 -16.78 -41.29
CA GLY A 275 71.03 -16.09 -41.75
C GLY A 275 69.73 -16.66 -41.18
N TRP A 276 69.78 -17.50 -40.15
CA TRP A 276 68.57 -17.99 -39.49
C TRP A 276 68.02 -16.96 -38.50
N PRO A 277 66.72 -16.64 -38.56
CA PRO A 277 66.12 -15.73 -37.61
C PRO A 277 66.08 -16.37 -36.22
N GLU A 278 66.36 -15.56 -35.20
CA GLU A 278 66.58 -16.01 -33.82
C GLU A 278 65.46 -16.88 -33.26
N HIS A 279 64.20 -16.56 -33.58
CA HIS A 279 63.04 -17.32 -33.14
C HIS A 279 62.91 -18.70 -33.81
N GLU A 280 63.44 -18.88 -35.03
CA GLU A 280 63.46 -20.17 -35.72
C GLU A 280 64.61 -21.06 -35.24
N VAL A 281 65.71 -20.46 -34.81
CA VAL A 281 66.88 -21.20 -34.29
C VAL A 281 66.50 -22.02 -33.06
N LYS A 282 65.75 -21.43 -32.12
CA LYS A 282 65.26 -22.13 -30.93
C LYS A 282 64.34 -23.30 -31.31
N PHE A 283 63.35 -23.04 -32.18
CA PHE A 283 62.43 -24.08 -32.66
C PHE A 283 63.18 -25.21 -33.38
N ALA A 284 64.11 -24.89 -34.27
CA ALA A 284 64.87 -25.86 -35.03
C ALA A 284 65.75 -26.74 -34.14
N TYR A 285 66.39 -26.15 -33.12
CA TYR A 285 67.19 -26.86 -32.13
C TYR A 285 66.35 -27.82 -31.29
N GLU A 286 65.24 -27.35 -30.71
CA GLU A 286 64.32 -28.15 -29.89
C GLU A 286 63.70 -29.30 -30.69
N GLU A 287 63.23 -29.00 -31.91
CA GLU A 287 62.63 -29.99 -32.79
C GLU A 287 63.65 -31.04 -33.27
N THR A 288 64.87 -30.62 -33.58
CA THR A 288 65.94 -31.55 -33.95
C THR A 288 66.38 -32.42 -32.76
N ALA A 289 66.48 -31.84 -31.57
CA ALA A 289 66.77 -32.59 -30.35
C ALA A 289 65.69 -33.64 -30.05
N ARG A 290 64.41 -33.26 -30.21
CA ARG A 290 63.27 -34.16 -30.08
C ARG A 290 63.34 -35.31 -31.08
N GLN A 291 63.53 -35.01 -32.36
CA GLN A 291 63.65 -36.04 -33.41
C GLN A 291 64.83 -36.99 -33.16
N ASN A 292 65.98 -36.47 -32.71
CA ASN A 292 67.14 -37.29 -32.36
C ASN A 292 66.84 -38.21 -31.18
N TYR A 293 66.11 -37.73 -30.17
CA TYR A 293 65.69 -38.53 -29.02
C TYR A 293 64.65 -39.59 -29.40
N GLU A 294 63.66 -39.25 -30.22
CA GLU A 294 62.70 -40.23 -30.74
C GLU A 294 63.40 -41.30 -31.57
N TYR A 295 64.35 -40.92 -32.43
CA TYR A 295 65.17 -41.85 -33.21
C TYR A 295 65.98 -42.78 -32.29
N PHE A 296 66.59 -42.24 -31.23
CA PHE A 296 67.32 -43.00 -30.23
C PHE A 296 66.41 -44.01 -29.50
N LEU A 297 65.24 -43.59 -29.01
CA LEU A 297 64.27 -44.49 -28.37
C LEU A 297 63.82 -45.62 -29.30
N ARG A 298 63.55 -45.31 -30.58
CA ARG A 298 63.22 -46.32 -31.60
C ARG A 298 64.38 -47.29 -31.83
N SER A 299 65.62 -46.79 -31.89
CA SER A 299 66.80 -47.64 -32.06
C SER A 299 67.04 -48.58 -30.87
N GLN A 300 66.52 -48.24 -29.68
CA GLN A 300 66.53 -49.11 -28.50
C GLN A 300 65.31 -50.05 -28.39
N GLY A 301 64.44 -50.10 -29.41
CA GLY A 301 63.20 -50.89 -29.37
C GLY A 301 62.16 -50.38 -28.37
N LYS A 302 62.35 -49.18 -27.80
CA LYS A 302 61.39 -48.58 -26.85
C LYS A 302 60.26 -47.92 -27.62
N LYS A 303 59.02 -48.08 -27.15
CA LYS A 303 57.87 -47.36 -27.69
C LYS A 303 58.08 -45.87 -27.46
N VAL A 304 58.13 -45.09 -28.55
CA VAL A 304 58.12 -43.63 -28.45
C VAL A 304 56.80 -43.25 -27.78
N PRO A 305 56.79 -42.58 -26.61
CA PRO A 305 55.55 -42.06 -26.06
C PRO A 305 54.92 -41.22 -27.16
N LYS A 306 53.68 -41.53 -27.58
CA LYS A 306 52.95 -40.72 -28.56
C LYS A 306 53.12 -39.29 -28.08
N SER A 307 53.95 -38.52 -28.78
CA SER A 307 54.39 -37.25 -28.25
C SER A 307 53.11 -36.52 -27.92
N VAL A 308 53.04 -35.97 -26.70
CA VAL A 308 52.09 -34.92 -26.45
C VAL A 308 52.52 -33.82 -27.41
N THR A 309 52.03 -33.88 -28.65
CA THR A 309 51.88 -32.75 -29.56
C THR A 309 50.85 -31.79 -28.97
N GLY A 310 50.69 -31.78 -27.65
CA GLY A 310 50.11 -30.68 -26.92
C GLY A 310 51.08 -29.56 -27.12
N ASN A 311 50.76 -28.74 -28.12
CA ASN A 311 50.89 -27.29 -28.08
C ASN A 311 51.64 -26.80 -26.84
N LEU A 312 52.95 -26.99 -26.83
CA LEU A 312 53.87 -26.13 -26.10
C LEU A 312 53.76 -24.80 -26.86
N ILE A 313 52.68 -24.09 -26.54
CA ILE A 313 52.65 -22.65 -26.56
C ILE A 313 53.87 -22.28 -25.73
N PRO A 314 54.87 -21.57 -26.28
CA PRO A 314 56.01 -21.12 -25.51
C PRO A 314 55.52 -20.53 -24.18
N PRO A 315 56.21 -20.74 -23.04
CA PRO A 315 55.75 -20.23 -21.74
C PRO A 315 55.44 -18.73 -21.76
N GLU A 316 56.08 -17.97 -22.66
CA GLU A 316 55.78 -16.57 -22.94
C GLU A 316 54.37 -16.34 -23.51
N ASN A 317 53.94 -17.15 -24.48
CA ASN A 317 52.62 -17.05 -25.09
C ASN A 317 51.52 -17.65 -24.19
N GLN A 318 51.88 -18.55 -23.26
CA GLN A 318 50.94 -19.01 -22.23
C GLN A 318 50.54 -17.89 -21.29
N LYS A 319 51.48 -17.00 -20.92
CA LYS A 319 51.17 -15.81 -20.10
C LYS A 319 50.18 -14.89 -20.81
N ILE A 320 50.37 -14.65 -22.12
CA ILE A 320 49.46 -13.80 -22.91
C ILE A 320 48.05 -14.41 -22.97
N VAL A 321 47.94 -15.72 -23.21
CA VAL A 321 46.63 -16.40 -23.24
C VAL A 321 45.95 -16.35 -21.88
N VAL A 322 46.68 -16.59 -20.78
CA VAL A 322 46.13 -16.54 -19.42
C VAL A 322 45.67 -15.12 -19.06
N ILE A 323 46.48 -14.10 -19.36
CA ILE A 323 46.09 -12.69 -19.14
C ILE A 323 44.81 -12.37 -19.93
N THR A 324 44.76 -12.75 -21.21
CA THR A 324 43.58 -12.49 -22.06
C THR A 324 42.31 -13.14 -21.49
N VAL A 325 42.40 -14.39 -21.01
CA VAL A 325 41.26 -15.09 -20.39
C VAL A 325 40.83 -14.43 -19.08
N ILE A 326 41.79 -14.03 -18.24
CA ILE A 326 41.49 -13.34 -16.97
C ILE A 326 40.84 -11.98 -17.24
N THR A 327 41.35 -11.20 -18.20
CA THR A 327 40.75 -9.90 -18.57
C THR A 327 39.32 -10.08 -19.10
N LEU A 328 39.05 -11.13 -19.86
CA LEU A 328 37.70 -11.44 -20.36
C LEU A 328 36.76 -11.84 -19.22
N PHE A 329 37.25 -12.56 -18.22
CA PHE A 329 36.49 -12.91 -17.02
C PHE A 329 36.15 -11.68 -16.16
N ILE A 330 37.13 -10.78 -15.98
CA ILE A 330 36.92 -9.52 -15.24
C ILE A 330 35.91 -8.64 -15.99
N LEU A 331 36.01 -8.55 -17.32
CA LEU A 331 35.06 -7.78 -18.12
C LEU A 331 33.64 -8.37 -18.03
N ALA A 332 33.50 -9.71 -18.11
CA ALA A 332 32.21 -10.38 -17.94
C ALA A 332 31.63 -10.16 -16.53
N ALA A 333 32.46 -10.24 -15.49
CA ALA A 333 32.05 -9.96 -14.12
C ALA A 333 31.60 -8.49 -13.95
N LEU A 334 32.35 -7.52 -14.49
CA LEU A 334 31.95 -6.11 -14.46
C LEU A 334 30.63 -5.86 -15.19
N ILE A 335 30.40 -6.52 -16.33
CA ILE A 335 29.12 -6.39 -17.06
C ILE A 335 27.96 -7.02 -16.26
N LEU A 336 28.19 -8.15 -15.57
CA LEU A 336 27.21 -8.76 -14.67
C LEU A 336 26.92 -7.88 -13.44
N PHE A 337 27.94 -7.22 -12.89
CA PHE A 337 27.75 -6.26 -11.80
C PHE A 337 26.98 -5.01 -12.25
N ILE A 338 27.26 -4.49 -13.45
CA ILE A 338 26.46 -3.40 -14.03
C ILE A 338 25.04 -3.87 -14.31
N SER A 339 24.83 -5.14 -14.69
CA SER A 339 23.47 -5.64 -14.92
C SER A 339 22.62 -5.83 -13.68
N ASN A 340 23.23 -6.08 -12.53
CA ASN A 340 22.51 -6.07 -11.25
C ASN A 340 22.41 -4.66 -10.63
N SER A 341 23.21 -3.69 -11.10
CA SER A 341 23.23 -2.34 -10.53
C SER A 341 22.37 -1.32 -11.27
N THR A 342 22.02 -1.57 -12.53
CA THR A 342 21.13 -0.67 -13.30
C THR A 342 19.78 -1.35 -13.51
N GLY A 343 18.83 -1.05 -12.61
CA GLY A 343 17.42 -1.38 -12.79
C GLY A 343 16.90 -2.48 -11.87
N ASN A 344 17.00 -2.29 -10.55
CA ASN A 344 15.74 -2.37 -9.82
C ASN A 344 14.94 -1.16 -10.35
N ALA A 345 14.16 -1.37 -11.42
CA ALA A 345 12.90 -0.65 -11.51
C ALA A 345 12.29 -0.81 -10.11
N VAL A 346 11.80 0.28 -9.52
CA VAL A 346 11.04 0.22 -8.29
C VAL A 346 9.98 -0.85 -8.53
N TYR A 347 10.26 -2.06 -8.04
CA TYR A 347 9.23 -3.02 -7.76
C TYR A 347 8.59 -2.32 -6.57
N VAL A 348 7.50 -1.61 -6.86
CA VAL A 348 6.56 -1.28 -5.80
C VAL A 348 6.20 -2.67 -5.30
N ASP A 349 6.80 -3.06 -4.18
CA ASP A 349 6.37 -4.25 -3.47
C ASP A 349 4.87 -4.07 -3.35
N TYR A 350 4.12 -5.02 -3.91
CA TYR A 350 2.67 -4.97 -3.91
C TYR A 350 2.25 -4.92 -2.44
N MET A 351 1.98 -3.69 -2.00
CA MET A 351 1.28 -3.21 -0.82
C MET A 351 1.29 -4.21 0.34
N ALA A 352 2.03 -3.88 1.40
CA ALA A 352 1.87 -4.59 2.66
C ALA A 352 0.38 -4.62 3.03
N ASP A 353 -0.11 -5.67 3.68
CA ASP A 353 -1.55 -5.87 3.86
C ASP A 353 -2.23 -4.69 4.61
N SER A 354 -1.47 -3.92 5.42
CA SER A 354 -1.93 -2.66 6.04
C SER A 354 -2.23 -1.53 5.04
N ASP A 355 -1.55 -1.53 3.90
CA ASP A 355 -1.72 -0.56 2.83
C ASP A 355 -2.97 -0.88 2.00
N TYR A 356 -3.33 -2.15 1.83
CA TYR A 356 -4.51 -2.54 1.05
C TYR A 356 -5.80 -2.02 1.68
N GLU A 357 -5.94 -2.20 2.99
CA GLU A 357 -7.07 -1.66 3.75
C GLU A 357 -7.16 -0.14 3.61
N SER A 358 -6.05 0.56 3.89
CA SER A 358 -5.96 2.02 3.80
C SER A 358 -6.27 2.54 2.40
N LEU A 359 -5.83 1.83 1.36
CA LEU A 359 -6.05 2.17 -0.04
C LEU A 359 -7.53 2.04 -0.43
N VAL A 360 -8.18 0.94 -0.06
CA VAL A 360 -9.63 0.75 -0.31
C VAL A 360 -10.42 1.87 0.37
N LYS A 361 -10.11 2.17 1.64
CA LYS A 361 -10.76 3.26 2.38
C LYS A 361 -10.56 4.61 1.70
N SER A 362 -9.33 4.98 1.40
CA SER A 362 -9.01 6.26 0.76
C SER A 362 -9.70 6.39 -0.60
N THR A 363 -9.75 5.31 -1.38
CA THR A 363 -10.45 5.30 -2.67
C THR A 363 -11.96 5.51 -2.49
N LEU A 364 -12.58 4.82 -1.54
CA LEU A 364 -13.98 5.06 -1.20
C LEU A 364 -14.23 6.52 -0.80
N GLU A 365 -13.44 7.05 0.14
CA GLU A 365 -13.59 8.43 0.63
C GLU A 365 -13.42 9.47 -0.49
N ASN A 366 -12.47 9.28 -1.39
CA ASN A 366 -12.20 10.21 -2.49
C ASN A 366 -13.29 10.20 -3.57
N TYR A 367 -13.80 9.02 -3.95
CA TYR A 367 -14.71 8.90 -5.10
C TYR A 367 -16.19 8.84 -4.73
N LEU A 368 -16.54 8.63 -3.45
CA LEU A 368 -17.93 8.67 -2.98
C LEU A 368 -18.64 9.97 -3.33
N GLN A 369 -17.96 11.10 -3.15
CA GLN A 369 -18.53 12.43 -3.43
C GLN A 369 -18.60 12.76 -4.92
N ALA A 370 -17.75 12.12 -5.74
CA ALA A 370 -17.73 12.34 -7.19
C ALA A 370 -18.85 11.57 -7.92
N ASN A 371 -19.55 10.66 -7.23
CA ASN A 371 -20.62 9.87 -7.82
C ASN A 371 -21.89 10.73 -8.03
N SER A 372 -22.35 10.85 -9.26
CA SER A 372 -23.53 11.67 -9.61
C SER A 372 -24.83 11.21 -8.96
N PHE A 373 -24.95 9.93 -8.61
CA PHE A 373 -26.12 9.41 -7.89
C PHE A 373 -26.08 9.73 -6.40
N TYR A 374 -24.93 10.17 -5.90
CA TYR A 374 -24.74 10.43 -4.48
C TYR A 374 -25.53 11.64 -4.00
N GLU A 375 -25.72 12.68 -4.81
CA GLU A 375 -26.51 13.85 -4.42
C GLU A 375 -28.02 13.56 -4.35
N GLU A 376 -28.49 12.53 -5.06
CA GLU A 376 -29.92 12.22 -5.19
C GLU A 376 -30.48 11.36 -4.04
N ILE A 377 -29.63 10.91 -3.10
CA ILE A 377 -30.00 9.96 -2.05
C ILE A 377 -29.83 10.60 -0.67
N ASP A 378 -30.90 10.87 0.08
CA ASP A 378 -30.77 11.51 1.40
C ASP A 378 -30.16 10.58 2.48
N TYR A 379 -30.52 9.29 2.43
CA TYR A 379 -30.10 8.28 3.39
C TYR A 379 -29.68 7.01 2.66
N LEU A 380 -28.50 6.48 3.02
CA LEU A 380 -27.99 5.24 2.45
C LEU A 380 -27.08 4.53 3.45
N GLN A 381 -27.32 3.25 3.69
CA GLN A 381 -26.41 2.34 4.36
C GLN A 381 -25.92 1.31 3.34
N LEU A 382 -24.71 1.50 2.82
CA LEU A 382 -24.12 0.66 1.78
C LEU A 382 -22.95 -0.14 2.36
N CYS A 383 -22.94 -1.45 2.16
CA CYS A 383 -21.79 -2.30 2.48
C CYS A 383 -20.96 -2.59 1.23
N VAL A 384 -19.66 -2.28 1.25
CA VAL A 384 -18.73 -2.55 0.15
C VAL A 384 -17.69 -3.57 0.61
N GLN A 385 -17.57 -4.67 -0.11
CA GLN A 385 -16.59 -5.71 0.12
C GLN A 385 -15.65 -5.81 -1.08
N VAL A 386 -14.33 -5.80 -0.85
CA VAL A 386 -13.31 -5.88 -1.90
C VAL A 386 -12.37 -7.03 -1.60
N GLU A 387 -12.28 -7.97 -2.54
CA GLU A 387 -11.35 -9.10 -2.53
C GLU A 387 -10.14 -8.79 -3.41
N ASP A 388 -8.92 -9.05 -2.93
CA ASP A 388 -7.69 -8.96 -3.72
C ASP A 388 -7.36 -10.30 -4.41
N ASP A 389 -6.41 -10.30 -5.35
CA ASP A 389 -5.89 -11.48 -6.04
C ASP A 389 -5.32 -12.54 -5.06
N LYS A 390 -4.93 -12.13 -3.84
CA LYS A 390 -4.50 -13.02 -2.75
C LYS A 390 -5.66 -13.62 -1.93
N GLN A 391 -6.92 -13.34 -2.28
CA GLN A 391 -8.14 -13.68 -1.51
C GLN A 391 -8.26 -12.97 -0.16
N GLU A 392 -7.47 -11.91 0.06
CA GLU A 392 -7.69 -11.02 1.19
C GLU A 392 -8.91 -10.17 0.93
N THR A 393 -9.80 -10.11 1.91
CA THR A 393 -11.07 -9.43 1.77
C THR A 393 -11.20 -8.36 2.85
N VAL A 394 -11.50 -7.13 2.43
CA VAL A 394 -11.84 -6.04 3.33
C VAL A 394 -13.27 -5.59 3.10
N SER A 395 -13.94 -5.14 4.15
CA SER A 395 -15.32 -4.67 4.11
C SER A 395 -15.47 -3.32 4.77
N TYR A 396 -16.26 -2.46 4.15
CA TYR A 396 -16.55 -1.10 4.60
C TYR A 396 -18.05 -0.85 4.59
N GLN A 397 -18.51 -0.13 5.60
CA GLN A 397 -19.86 0.40 5.68
C GLN A 397 -19.82 1.90 5.37
N ILE A 398 -20.61 2.29 4.39
CA ILE A 398 -20.81 3.67 3.97
C ILE A 398 -22.16 4.11 4.52
N LEU A 399 -22.13 5.08 5.43
CA LEU A 399 -23.31 5.68 6.01
C LEU A 399 -23.47 7.09 5.43
N LYS A 400 -24.54 7.32 4.69
CA LYS A 400 -24.93 8.62 4.16
C LYS A 400 -26.15 9.16 4.91
N THR A 401 -26.08 10.43 5.24
CA THR A 401 -27.18 11.21 5.82
C THR A 401 -27.25 12.57 5.12
N PRO A 402 -28.32 13.37 5.34
CA PRO A 402 -28.41 14.73 4.82
C PRO A 402 -27.29 15.67 5.32
N TYR A 403 -26.61 15.31 6.41
CA TYR A 403 -25.57 16.14 7.03
C TYR A 403 -24.14 15.74 6.64
N GLY A 404 -23.97 14.66 5.86
CA GLY A 404 -22.67 14.14 5.47
C GLY A 404 -22.60 12.63 5.47
N ASN A 405 -21.38 12.10 5.39
CA ASN A 405 -21.14 10.68 5.29
C ASN A 405 -19.93 10.19 6.07
N ALA A 406 -19.92 8.89 6.35
CA ALA A 406 -18.81 8.20 6.97
C ALA A 406 -18.51 6.90 6.23
N VAL A 407 -17.22 6.60 6.06
CA VAL A 407 -16.72 5.30 5.60
C VAL A 407 -16.10 4.62 6.81
N LEU A 408 -16.79 3.61 7.33
CA LEU A 408 -16.40 2.86 8.51
C LEU A 408 -15.91 1.49 8.08
N GLN A 409 -14.77 1.04 8.60
CA GLN A 409 -14.37 -0.35 8.41
C GLN A 409 -15.38 -1.25 9.12
N SER A 410 -15.82 -2.31 8.45
CA SER A 410 -16.75 -3.28 9.00
C SER A 410 -16.00 -4.47 9.57
N ASP A 411 -16.27 -4.81 10.84
CA ASP A 411 -15.73 -6.01 11.50
C ASP A 411 -16.27 -7.31 10.90
N THR A 412 -17.39 -7.23 10.18
CA THR A 412 -18.02 -8.36 9.49
C THR A 412 -18.02 -8.13 7.98
N LEU A 413 -17.68 -9.18 7.22
CA LEU A 413 -17.86 -9.17 5.77
C LEU A 413 -19.30 -8.85 5.40
N CYS A 414 -19.53 -8.16 4.28
CA CYS A 414 -20.87 -7.83 3.82
C CYS A 414 -21.72 -9.10 3.64
N GLU A 415 -21.09 -10.21 3.23
CA GLU A 415 -21.73 -11.53 3.15
C GLU A 415 -22.38 -12.03 4.44
N ALA A 416 -21.86 -11.62 5.59
CA ALA A 416 -22.24 -12.18 6.89
C ALA A 416 -23.34 -11.38 7.60
N SER A 417 -23.79 -10.27 7.02
CA SER A 417 -24.84 -9.41 7.57
C SER A 417 -25.85 -9.06 6.48
N ALA A 418 -27.08 -8.73 6.85
CA ALA A 418 -28.09 -8.16 5.95
C ALA A 418 -28.57 -6.78 6.43
N ASP A 419 -27.91 -6.21 7.45
CA ASP A 419 -28.28 -4.94 8.07
C ASP A 419 -27.71 -3.76 7.26
N TYR A 420 -28.02 -3.69 5.98
CA TYR A 420 -27.67 -2.58 5.09
C TYR A 420 -28.76 -2.41 4.04
N ASP A 421 -28.85 -1.26 3.38
CA ASP A 421 -29.80 -1.03 2.29
C ASP A 421 -29.30 -1.70 0.99
N PHE A 422 -27.98 -1.64 0.77
CA PHE A 422 -27.32 -2.21 -0.39
C PHE A 422 -26.01 -2.89 0.01
N ALA A 423 -25.65 -3.95 -0.69
CA ALA A 423 -24.29 -4.48 -0.63
C ALA A 423 -23.70 -4.69 -2.01
N VAL A 424 -22.39 -4.45 -2.09
CA VAL A 424 -21.61 -4.56 -3.29
C VAL A 424 -20.35 -5.35 -2.99
N LYS A 425 -20.10 -6.40 -3.78
CA LYS A 425 -18.86 -7.19 -3.70
C LYS A 425 -18.06 -7.04 -4.99
N PHE A 426 -16.80 -6.69 -4.83
CA PHE A 426 -15.78 -6.68 -5.86
C PHE A 426 -14.85 -7.88 -5.67
N LEU A 427 -14.62 -8.66 -6.73
CA LEU A 427 -13.79 -9.85 -6.69
C LEU A 427 -12.30 -9.57 -6.99
N SER A 428 -11.96 -8.34 -7.34
CA SER A 428 -10.57 -7.91 -7.52
C SER A 428 -10.42 -6.41 -7.24
N TRP A 429 -9.23 -6.00 -6.80
CA TRP A 429 -8.86 -4.58 -6.66
C TRP A 429 -9.11 -3.79 -7.96
N GLU A 430 -8.72 -4.35 -9.10
CA GLU A 430 -8.91 -3.74 -10.42
C GLU A 430 -10.38 -3.41 -10.71
N SER A 431 -11.30 -4.31 -10.34
CA SER A 431 -12.74 -4.09 -10.56
C SER A 431 -13.31 -3.02 -9.64
N PHE A 432 -12.85 -2.98 -8.39
CA PHE A 432 -13.21 -1.94 -7.44
C PHE A 432 -12.68 -0.58 -7.89
N TYR A 433 -11.38 -0.47 -8.16
CA TYR A 433 -10.75 0.79 -8.53
C TYR A 433 -11.32 1.34 -9.84
N GLY A 434 -11.45 0.51 -10.88
CA GLY A 434 -11.98 0.95 -12.17
C GLY A 434 -13.43 1.41 -12.10
N LEU A 435 -14.28 0.73 -11.31
CA LEU A 435 -15.70 1.10 -11.21
C LEU A 435 -15.93 2.29 -10.28
N THR A 436 -15.15 2.42 -9.20
CA THR A 436 -15.27 3.56 -8.28
C THR A 436 -14.71 4.86 -8.86
N THR A 437 -13.65 4.79 -9.67
CA THR A 437 -13.04 5.97 -10.31
C THR A 437 -13.85 6.50 -11.49
N ASP A 438 -14.56 5.62 -12.22
CA ASP A 438 -15.41 6.01 -13.34
C ASP A 438 -16.69 5.16 -13.34
N LEU A 439 -17.69 5.64 -12.58
CA LEU A 439 -19.00 4.99 -12.45
C LEU A 439 -19.91 5.29 -13.66
N SER A 440 -19.44 4.93 -14.85
CA SER A 440 -20.22 5.02 -16.08
C SER A 440 -21.02 3.74 -16.37
N CYS A 441 -22.14 3.85 -17.09
CA CYS A 441 -22.88 2.67 -17.54
C CYS A 441 -22.00 1.70 -18.35
N THR A 442 -21.03 2.22 -19.11
CA THR A 442 -20.09 1.40 -19.90
C THR A 442 -19.19 0.56 -19.00
N ASN A 443 -18.64 1.14 -17.92
CA ASN A 443 -17.80 0.40 -16.98
C ASN A 443 -18.62 -0.58 -16.15
N ILE A 444 -19.84 -0.19 -15.71
CA ILE A 444 -20.76 -1.11 -15.03
C ILE A 444 -21.05 -2.33 -15.91
N GLN A 445 -21.38 -2.14 -17.19
CA GLN A 445 -21.56 -3.24 -18.15
C GLN A 445 -20.30 -4.09 -18.29
N LEU A 446 -19.14 -3.46 -18.49
CA LEU A 446 -17.86 -4.15 -18.70
C LEU A 446 -17.49 -5.04 -17.50
N TYR A 447 -17.53 -4.49 -16.30
CA TYR A 447 -17.15 -5.22 -15.08
C TYR A 447 -18.19 -6.27 -14.70
N HIS A 448 -19.49 -6.00 -14.89
CA HIS A 448 -20.53 -7.00 -14.66
C HIS A 448 -20.44 -8.16 -15.66
N ALA A 449 -20.25 -7.88 -16.96
CA ALA A 449 -20.08 -8.93 -17.98
C ALA A 449 -18.86 -9.83 -17.72
N SER A 450 -17.85 -9.31 -17.02
CA SER A 450 -16.68 -10.09 -16.59
C SER A 450 -16.93 -10.96 -15.35
N GLY A 451 -18.09 -10.84 -14.70
CA GLY A 451 -18.44 -11.57 -13.47
C GLY A 451 -17.63 -11.16 -12.25
N LYS A 452 -16.97 -9.99 -12.30
CA LYS A 452 -16.04 -9.51 -11.27
C LYS A 452 -16.71 -8.67 -10.17
N PHE A 453 -18.01 -8.39 -10.30
CA PHE A 453 -18.73 -7.51 -9.38
C PHE A 453 -20.23 -7.83 -9.35
N TYR A 454 -20.83 -7.68 -8.18
CA TYR A 454 -22.26 -7.85 -7.95
C TYR A 454 -22.81 -6.62 -7.21
N VAL A 455 -23.87 -6.01 -7.75
CA VAL A 455 -24.70 -4.99 -7.05
C VAL A 455 -26.05 -5.60 -6.82
N LEU A 456 -26.46 -5.68 -5.56
CA LEU A 456 -27.79 -6.16 -5.25
C LEU A 456 -28.34 -5.35 -4.08
N PRO A 457 -29.60 -4.88 -4.12
CA PRO A 457 -30.27 -4.32 -2.95
C PRO A 457 -30.41 -5.42 -1.90
N SER A 458 -30.20 -5.09 -0.62
CA SER A 458 -30.05 -6.08 0.45
C SER A 458 -31.24 -7.02 0.61
N GLU A 459 -32.46 -6.53 0.38
CA GLU A 459 -33.69 -7.32 0.36
C GLU A 459 -33.59 -8.53 -0.59
N TYR A 460 -32.87 -8.36 -1.70
CA TYR A 460 -32.75 -9.36 -2.75
C TYR A 460 -31.54 -10.28 -2.56
N VAL A 461 -30.81 -10.10 -1.47
CA VAL A 461 -29.57 -10.81 -1.14
C VAL A 461 -29.71 -11.49 0.21
N ALA A 462 -29.78 -12.81 0.20
CA ALA A 462 -29.57 -13.58 1.42
C ALA A 462 -28.08 -13.61 1.78
N GLU A 463 -27.79 -13.89 3.06
CA GLU A 463 -26.42 -14.09 3.57
C GLU A 463 -25.56 -14.93 2.58
N GLY A 464 -24.31 -14.51 2.38
CA GLY A 464 -23.39 -15.09 1.42
C GLY A 464 -23.56 -14.62 -0.03
N PHE A 465 -24.14 -13.44 -0.27
CA PHE A 465 -24.46 -12.91 -1.61
C PHE A 465 -25.33 -13.86 -2.47
N SER A 466 -26.17 -14.67 -1.84
CA SER A 466 -27.09 -15.57 -2.56
C SER A 466 -28.40 -14.84 -2.89
N SER A 467 -29.03 -15.16 -4.02
CA SER A 467 -30.34 -14.57 -4.36
C SER A 467 -31.36 -14.94 -3.28
N SER A 468 -32.09 -13.94 -2.76
CA SER A 468 -33.17 -14.16 -1.80
C SER A 468 -34.41 -14.81 -2.44
N GLY A 469 -34.45 -14.89 -3.78
CA GLY A 469 -35.58 -15.40 -4.56
C GLY A 469 -36.73 -14.40 -4.72
N LEU A 470 -36.55 -13.15 -4.28
CA LEU A 470 -37.47 -12.04 -4.55
C LEU A 470 -37.25 -11.49 -5.97
N ASP A 471 -38.32 -10.91 -6.53
CA ASP A 471 -38.36 -10.44 -7.91
C ASP A 471 -37.80 -9.01 -8.04
N TYR A 472 -36.90 -8.78 -8.99
CA TYR A 472 -36.14 -7.53 -9.12
C TYR A 472 -36.90 -6.43 -9.90
N ASP A 473 -38.17 -6.67 -10.23
CA ASP A 473 -39.03 -5.81 -11.05
C ASP A 473 -38.98 -4.32 -10.65
N ASP A 474 -38.95 -4.01 -9.35
CA ASP A 474 -38.96 -2.62 -8.85
C ASP A 474 -37.66 -1.85 -9.18
N TYR A 475 -36.58 -2.55 -9.49
CA TYR A 475 -35.27 -1.97 -9.82
C TYR A 475 -34.96 -2.05 -11.32
N CYS A 476 -35.81 -2.71 -12.10
CA CYS A 476 -35.58 -2.92 -13.53
C CYS A 476 -35.50 -1.60 -14.29
N ASP A 477 -36.28 -0.58 -13.93
CA ASP A 477 -36.19 0.73 -14.56
C ASP A 477 -34.81 1.39 -14.36
N VAL A 478 -34.19 1.21 -13.19
CA VAL A 478 -32.86 1.75 -12.87
C VAL A 478 -31.77 0.91 -13.53
N LEU A 479 -31.86 -0.42 -13.46
CA LEU A 479 -30.92 -1.33 -14.10
C LEU A 479 -30.92 -1.16 -15.63
N ASN A 480 -32.09 -0.94 -16.22
CA ASN A 480 -32.26 -0.70 -17.65
C ASN A 480 -31.73 0.66 -18.14
N LEU A 481 -31.36 1.58 -17.24
CA LEU A 481 -30.63 2.79 -17.63
C LEU A 481 -29.23 2.46 -18.16
N CYS A 482 -28.60 1.44 -17.58
CA CYS A 482 -27.23 1.08 -17.89
C CYS A 482 -27.07 -0.31 -18.51
N MET A 483 -28.06 -1.19 -18.50
CA MET A 483 -27.92 -2.57 -18.97
C MET A 483 -29.12 -2.95 -19.86
N THR A 484 -28.90 -3.83 -20.84
CA THR A 484 -29.99 -4.39 -21.65
C THR A 484 -30.60 -5.62 -20.96
N ASP A 485 -31.86 -5.94 -21.26
CA ASP A 485 -32.55 -7.14 -20.76
C ASP A 485 -31.72 -8.43 -20.95
N ALA A 486 -30.98 -8.51 -22.06
CA ALA A 486 -30.11 -9.65 -22.37
C ALA A 486 -28.88 -9.74 -21.44
N GLU A 487 -28.32 -8.60 -21.02
CA GLU A 487 -27.19 -8.52 -20.09
C GLU A 487 -27.64 -8.79 -18.65
N LEU A 488 -28.82 -8.29 -18.27
CA LEU A 488 -29.43 -8.60 -16.98
C LEU A 488 -29.76 -10.09 -16.86
N SER A 489 -30.37 -10.66 -17.92
CA SER A 489 -30.64 -12.10 -18.01
C SER A 489 -29.37 -12.95 -17.92
N ALA A 490 -28.24 -12.47 -18.47
CA ALA A 490 -26.96 -13.16 -18.37
C ALA A 490 -26.38 -13.14 -16.94
N GLY A 491 -26.69 -12.10 -16.15
CA GLY A 491 -26.40 -12.00 -14.72
C GLY A 491 -27.36 -12.77 -13.81
N GLY A 492 -28.38 -13.42 -14.38
CA GLY A 492 -29.41 -14.13 -13.61
C GLY A 492 -30.49 -13.22 -13.04
N LEU A 493 -30.57 -11.97 -13.49
CA LEU A 493 -31.61 -11.01 -13.16
C LEU A 493 -32.69 -11.06 -14.26
N SER A 494 -33.95 -11.21 -13.89
CA SER A 494 -35.06 -11.06 -14.84
C SER A 494 -35.67 -9.68 -14.69
N CYS A 495 -35.34 -8.85 -15.68
CA CYS A 495 -36.09 -7.69 -16.13
C CYS A 495 -36.55 -8.04 -17.57
#